data_AF-A0A7S3TZW8-F1
#
_entry.id   AF-A0A7S3TZW8-F1
#
_cell.length_a   1.000
_cell.length_b   1.000
_cell.length_c   1.000
_cell.angle_alpha   90.00
_cell.angle_beta   90.00
_cell.angle_gamma   90.00
#
_symmetry.space_group_name_H-M   'P 1'
#
loop_
_entity.id
_entity.type
_entity.pdbx_description
1 polymer ?
#
loop_
_entity_poly.entity_id
_entity_poly.type
_entity_poly.pdbx_seq_one_letter_code
_entity_poly.pdbx_strand_id
1 'polypeptide(L)'
;ISNPSVACPGSEAMCAGNQCCPGTKESGDRTVPCPTADEDFNGCQVKMTPPKHSTRSGTPHQGGRCPGSGHACAPNQCCPGFEGSDGKTFPCPTSDAGFSGCQVTAEKAFPRQENMGSSESFSPGGPLTAVNGESSKLVITEDGVKNTYYLPGATVIDDGMNVSYTPPYRFYLMNTMTTDYSDQALFYRPPLVGKTFSVDMYYGPNGPGCGCNLNFYLVDMPSVKGTGDYYCDAQCFPDHGCCVEFDMYEGNAEVSQITNHACNAPYSQDPSWKCNKWGDPEFKTTPAQFGPGPQHTVINTNDWYTYSQKFEDIDGYLMVTTTLSQAGRSWSTLMDGRANPEVQAMKSFLEAGLVLVTGYWTAPDMNWLDGDSCGSGPETCNNNPAQIANWRIETNGPSPPGPSPGPTPGPSPGPTPSGDFKCCWGSTCGTCTGESDFCDTNEASCNQCSGLWCPK
;
A
#
# COMPACT_ATOMS: atom_id res chain seq x y z
N ILE A 1 -40.82 19.12 -17.45
CA ILE A 1 -39.68 19.72 -16.72
C ILE A 1 -38.70 20.15 -17.80
N SER A 2 -38.30 21.42 -17.86
CA SER A 2 -37.33 21.89 -18.86
C SER A 2 -35.92 21.52 -18.40
N ASN A 3 -35.17 20.74 -19.20
CA ASN A 3 -33.77 20.47 -18.91
C ASN A 3 -32.97 21.78 -18.97
N PRO A 4 -32.12 22.07 -17.98
CA PRO A 4 -31.34 23.30 -17.97
C PRO A 4 -30.34 23.32 -19.14
N SER A 5 -30.17 24.50 -19.74
CA SER A 5 -29.17 24.74 -20.77
C SER A 5 -27.78 24.74 -20.13
N VAL A 6 -26.88 23.89 -20.62
CA VAL A 6 -25.51 23.69 -20.11
C VAL A 6 -24.49 23.83 -21.23
N ALA A 7 -23.25 24.16 -20.88
CA ALA A 7 -22.16 24.21 -21.84
C ALA A 7 -21.75 22.80 -22.28
N CYS A 8 -21.43 22.67 -23.56
CA CYS A 8 -20.93 21.43 -24.15
C CYS A 8 -19.46 21.21 -23.79
N PRO A 9 -19.07 20.01 -23.32
CA PRO A 9 -17.67 19.71 -23.00
C PRO A 9 -16.73 20.02 -24.18
N GLY A 10 -15.67 20.78 -23.91
CA GLY A 10 -14.67 21.15 -24.92
C GLY A 10 -15.13 22.16 -25.98
N SER A 11 -16.30 22.82 -25.81
CA SER A 11 -16.76 23.88 -26.73
C SER A 11 -17.59 24.97 -26.03
N GLU A 12 -17.74 26.13 -26.66
CA GLU A 12 -18.60 27.22 -26.15
C GLU A 12 -20.09 27.04 -26.51
N ALA A 13 -20.46 25.91 -27.13
CA ALA A 13 -21.84 25.64 -27.52
C ALA A 13 -22.69 25.29 -26.29
N MET A 14 -23.97 25.68 -26.31
CA MET A 14 -24.93 25.35 -25.26
C MET A 14 -25.90 24.27 -25.74
N CYS A 15 -26.25 23.32 -24.87
CA CYS A 15 -27.20 22.24 -25.15
C CYS A 15 -28.15 22.02 -23.97
N ALA A 16 -29.30 21.40 -24.22
CA ALA A 16 -30.24 21.00 -23.16
C ALA A 16 -30.97 19.69 -23.51
N GLY A 17 -30.97 18.74 -22.58
CA GLY A 17 -31.66 17.46 -22.73
C GLY A 17 -31.05 16.58 -23.83
N ASN A 18 -31.88 15.83 -24.54
CA ASN A 18 -31.49 14.87 -25.58
C ASN A 18 -31.04 15.56 -26.88
N GLN A 19 -29.97 16.34 -26.77
CA GLN A 19 -29.29 17.07 -27.84
C GLN A 19 -27.84 16.60 -27.93
N CYS A 20 -27.21 16.82 -29.07
CA CYS A 20 -25.80 16.52 -29.26
C CYS A 20 -24.97 17.79 -29.24
N CYS A 21 -23.89 17.76 -28.47
CA CYS A 21 -22.82 18.74 -28.52
C CYS A 21 -21.98 18.57 -29.79
N PRO A 22 -21.40 19.66 -30.32
CA PRO A 22 -20.50 19.58 -31.46
C PRO A 22 -19.27 18.73 -31.14
N GLY A 23 -18.68 18.13 -32.18
CA GLY A 23 -17.46 17.36 -32.02
C GLY A 23 -16.26 18.25 -31.72
N THR A 24 -15.36 17.75 -30.88
CA THR A 24 -14.09 18.38 -30.53
C THR A 24 -12.96 17.43 -30.88
N LYS A 25 -11.71 17.91 -30.86
CA LYS A 25 -10.55 17.03 -31.06
C LYS A 25 -10.51 15.85 -30.08
N GLU A 26 -11.00 16.05 -28.86
CA GLU A 26 -11.07 15.03 -27.80
C GLU A 26 -12.07 13.93 -28.12
N SER A 27 -13.19 14.26 -28.78
CA SER A 27 -14.16 13.27 -29.27
C SER A 27 -13.82 12.70 -30.66
N GLY A 28 -12.66 13.08 -31.23
CA GLY A 28 -12.27 12.74 -32.59
C GLY A 28 -13.17 13.40 -33.65
N ASP A 29 -13.57 14.64 -33.41
CA ASP A 29 -14.50 15.46 -34.20
C ASP A 29 -15.91 14.87 -34.33
N ARG A 30 -16.33 14.03 -33.37
CA ARG A 30 -17.65 13.38 -33.32
C ARG A 30 -18.58 14.02 -32.30
N THR A 31 -19.87 14.11 -32.61
CA THR A 31 -20.85 14.68 -31.68
C THR A 31 -21.07 13.80 -30.44
N VAL A 32 -21.19 14.43 -29.28
CA VAL A 32 -21.36 13.76 -27.98
C VAL A 32 -22.71 14.12 -27.33
N PRO A 33 -23.33 13.25 -26.52
CA PRO A 33 -24.54 13.60 -25.77
C PRO A 33 -24.36 14.84 -24.89
N CYS A 34 -25.38 15.69 -24.83
CA CYS A 34 -25.42 16.80 -23.90
C CYS A 34 -25.28 16.27 -22.45
N PRO A 35 -24.59 16.98 -21.54
CA PRO A 35 -24.46 16.54 -20.14
C PRO A 35 -25.79 16.38 -19.39
N THR A 36 -26.85 17.01 -19.89
CA THR A 36 -28.23 16.89 -19.35
C THR A 36 -29.12 15.94 -20.14
N ALA A 37 -28.56 15.15 -21.07
CA ALA A 37 -29.29 14.13 -21.79
C ALA A 37 -29.66 12.95 -20.88
N ASP A 38 -30.73 12.25 -21.23
CA ASP A 38 -31.14 11.02 -20.57
C ASP A 38 -30.06 9.93 -20.71
N GLU A 39 -29.94 9.04 -19.72
CA GLU A 39 -28.86 8.02 -19.68
C GLU A 39 -28.87 7.05 -20.86
N ASP A 40 -30.04 6.84 -21.46
CA ASP A 40 -30.28 5.98 -22.61
C ASP A 40 -30.25 6.74 -23.95
N PHE A 41 -29.97 8.05 -23.94
CA PHE A 41 -29.89 8.85 -25.14
C PHE A 41 -28.69 8.44 -26.01
N ASN A 42 -29.00 7.93 -27.20
CA ASN A 42 -28.01 7.36 -28.14
C ASN A 42 -28.04 8.04 -29.52
N GLY A 43 -28.56 9.27 -29.59
CA GLY A 43 -28.70 10.02 -30.84
C GLY A 43 -27.40 10.66 -31.36
N CYS A 44 -26.28 10.54 -30.64
CA CYS A 44 -24.99 11.13 -31.00
C CYS A 44 -23.98 10.10 -31.47
N GLN A 45 -22.91 10.56 -32.12
CA GLN A 45 -21.94 9.70 -32.80
C GLN A 45 -21.04 8.89 -31.84
N VAL A 46 -20.94 9.29 -30.58
CA VAL A 46 -20.26 8.53 -29.52
C VAL A 46 -21.21 8.21 -28.37
N LYS A 47 -21.05 7.01 -27.79
CA LYS A 47 -21.70 6.60 -26.53
C LYS A 47 -20.70 6.80 -25.39
N MET A 48 -20.54 8.02 -24.91
CA MET A 48 -19.89 8.25 -23.61
C MET A 48 -20.94 8.85 -22.69
N THR A 49 -21.26 8.16 -21.59
CA THR A 49 -21.99 8.75 -20.47
C THR A 49 -21.05 9.72 -19.76
N PRO A 50 -21.28 11.05 -19.81
CA PRO A 50 -20.47 11.99 -19.05
C PRO A 50 -20.65 11.74 -17.55
N PRO A 51 -19.63 12.02 -16.70
CA PRO A 51 -19.82 12.00 -15.25
C PRO A 51 -20.98 12.91 -14.90
N LYS A 52 -22.02 12.37 -14.25
CA LYS A 52 -23.15 13.18 -13.79
C LYS A 52 -22.61 14.27 -12.86
N HIS A 53 -22.72 15.52 -13.26
CA HIS A 53 -22.65 16.64 -12.33
C HIS A 53 -23.77 16.42 -11.30
N SER A 54 -23.38 16.13 -10.06
CA SER A 54 -24.27 16.13 -8.92
C SER A 54 -24.86 17.53 -8.78
N THR A 55 -26.08 17.73 -9.29
CA THR A 55 -26.92 18.88 -8.94
C THR A 55 -27.40 18.70 -7.51
N ARG A 56 -26.52 18.90 -6.53
CA ARG A 56 -26.96 19.18 -5.16
C ARG A 56 -27.29 20.65 -5.03
N SER A 57 -28.59 20.88 -5.02
CA SER A 57 -29.26 22.06 -4.50
C SER A 57 -28.60 22.59 -3.21
N GLY A 58 -28.14 23.83 -3.24
CA GLY A 58 -28.14 24.75 -2.09
C GLY A 58 -27.21 24.43 -0.91
N THR A 59 -25.89 24.53 -1.10
CA THR A 59 -24.96 24.85 0.00
C THR A 59 -23.97 25.92 -0.47
N PRO A 60 -23.60 26.91 0.37
CA PRO A 60 -22.59 27.91 -0.03
C PRO A 60 -21.26 27.18 -0.21
N HIS A 61 -20.72 27.19 -1.44
CA HIS A 61 -19.38 26.66 -1.69
C HIS A 61 -18.39 27.52 -0.90
N GLN A 62 -17.75 26.90 0.10
CA GLN A 62 -16.75 27.57 0.94
C GLN A 62 -15.54 27.92 0.06
N GLY A 63 -15.09 29.17 0.17
CA GLY A 63 -13.88 29.63 -0.51
C GLY A 63 -12.63 28.87 -0.06
N GLY A 64 -11.62 28.80 -0.94
CA GLY A 64 -10.31 28.23 -0.65
C GLY A 64 -9.30 29.29 -0.20
N ARG A 65 -8.07 28.84 0.07
CA ARG A 65 -6.88 29.72 0.20
C ARG A 65 -5.98 29.50 -0.99
N CYS A 66 -5.51 30.60 -1.58
CA CYS A 66 -4.54 30.64 -2.65
C CYS A 66 -3.18 30.13 -2.15
N PRO A 67 -2.65 29.03 -2.70
CA PRO A 67 -1.30 28.58 -2.37
C PRO A 67 -0.26 29.64 -2.78
N GLY A 68 0.87 29.66 -2.09
CA GLY A 68 1.94 30.64 -2.27
C GLY A 68 1.67 32.04 -1.69
N SER A 69 0.44 32.55 -1.75
CA SER A 69 0.07 33.90 -1.27
C SER A 69 -0.83 33.93 -0.02
N GLY A 70 -1.47 32.81 0.32
CA GLY A 70 -2.37 32.68 1.48
C GLY A 70 -3.68 33.45 1.39
N HIS A 71 -3.97 34.11 0.26
CA HIS A 71 -5.17 34.93 0.08
C HIS A 71 -6.43 34.06 -0.02
N ALA A 72 -7.54 34.49 0.56
CA ALA A 72 -8.82 33.80 0.39
C ALA A 72 -9.33 33.97 -1.05
N CYS A 73 -9.90 32.91 -1.63
CA CYS A 73 -10.49 32.91 -2.96
C CYS A 73 -11.82 32.16 -2.97
N ALA A 74 -12.77 32.60 -3.80
CA ALA A 74 -13.99 31.85 -4.09
C ALA A 74 -13.73 30.77 -5.15
N PRO A 75 -14.61 29.74 -5.26
CA PRO A 75 -14.61 28.84 -6.42
C PRO A 75 -14.65 29.64 -7.73
N ASN A 76 -13.92 29.17 -8.74
CA ASN A 76 -13.87 29.81 -10.06
C ASN A 76 -13.40 31.28 -10.00
N GLN A 77 -12.52 31.59 -9.03
CA GLN A 77 -11.82 32.87 -8.91
C GLN A 77 -10.32 32.66 -9.16
N CYS A 78 -9.65 33.66 -9.73
CA CYS A 78 -8.20 33.62 -9.84
C CYS A 78 -7.52 34.11 -8.56
N CYS A 79 -6.60 33.29 -8.07
CA CYS A 79 -5.61 33.64 -7.07
C CYS A 79 -4.58 34.62 -7.62
N PRO A 80 -4.03 35.51 -6.78
CA PRO A 80 -2.90 36.34 -7.18
C PRO A 80 -1.68 35.46 -7.44
N GLY A 81 -0.84 35.89 -8.39
CA GLY A 81 0.37 35.16 -8.72
C GLY A 81 1.40 35.17 -7.61
N PHE A 82 2.23 34.14 -7.59
CA PHE A 82 3.35 33.96 -6.68
C PHE A 82 4.58 33.50 -7.48
N GLU A 83 5.71 33.31 -6.82
CA GLU A 83 6.97 32.92 -7.49
C GLU A 83 6.80 31.66 -8.37
N GLY A 84 6.11 30.63 -7.87
CA GLY A 84 5.87 29.38 -8.62
C GLY A 84 4.91 29.49 -9.81
N SER A 85 4.21 30.61 -9.97
CA SER A 85 3.39 30.92 -11.14
C SER A 85 4.00 31.98 -12.06
N ASP A 86 5.28 32.32 -11.91
CA ASP A 86 5.93 33.49 -12.53
C ASP A 86 5.23 34.82 -12.22
N GLY A 87 4.58 34.94 -11.06
CA GLY A 87 3.76 36.09 -10.71
C GLY A 87 2.43 36.18 -11.49
N LYS A 88 2.01 35.12 -12.18
CA LYS A 88 0.75 35.06 -12.95
C LYS A 88 -0.41 34.54 -12.12
N THR A 89 -1.62 35.04 -12.35
CA THR A 89 -2.82 34.56 -11.66
C THR A 89 -3.18 33.14 -12.09
N PHE A 90 -3.78 32.38 -11.18
CA PHE A 90 -4.09 30.96 -11.38
C PHE A 90 -5.42 30.58 -10.70
N PRO A 91 -6.11 29.51 -11.10
CA PRO A 91 -7.37 29.07 -10.49
C PRO A 91 -7.30 28.87 -8.98
N CYS A 92 -8.32 29.30 -8.24
CA CYS A 92 -8.52 28.92 -6.85
C CYS A 92 -8.59 27.38 -6.74
N PRO A 93 -8.00 26.74 -5.71
CA PRO A 93 -8.01 25.28 -5.58
C PRO A 93 -9.42 24.67 -5.50
N THR A 94 -10.41 25.47 -5.11
CA THR A 94 -11.83 25.06 -5.06
C THR A 94 -12.58 25.32 -6.36
N SER A 95 -11.89 25.70 -7.45
CA SER A 95 -12.50 25.91 -8.76
C SER A 95 -12.90 24.57 -9.39
N ASP A 96 -13.95 24.60 -10.20
CA ASP A 96 -14.44 23.42 -10.90
C ASP A 96 -13.37 22.88 -11.86
N ALA A 97 -13.36 21.56 -12.06
CA ALA A 97 -12.48 20.91 -13.03
C ALA A 97 -12.75 21.50 -14.43
N GLY A 98 -11.73 22.15 -15.00
CA GLY A 98 -11.86 22.86 -16.29
C GLY A 98 -12.09 24.37 -16.19
N PHE A 99 -12.12 24.96 -14.99
CA PHE A 99 -12.18 26.42 -14.84
C PHE A 99 -11.00 27.11 -15.54
N SER A 100 -11.34 27.91 -16.54
CA SER A 100 -10.42 28.72 -17.34
C SER A 100 -10.72 30.21 -17.14
N GLY A 101 -9.70 31.07 -17.20
CA GLY A 101 -9.88 32.51 -17.00
C GLY A 101 -8.73 33.18 -16.24
N CYS A 102 -7.80 32.39 -15.70
CA CYS A 102 -6.57 32.87 -15.11
C CYS A 102 -5.40 32.80 -16.10
N GLN A 103 -4.34 33.54 -15.81
CA GLN A 103 -3.19 33.68 -16.72
C GLN A 103 -2.40 32.39 -16.90
N VAL A 104 -2.45 31.48 -15.94
CA VAL A 104 -1.93 30.12 -16.04
C VAL A 104 -2.94 29.12 -15.48
N THR A 105 -2.88 27.87 -15.93
CA THR A 105 -3.68 26.78 -15.35
C THR A 105 -3.16 26.44 -13.95
N ALA A 106 -3.98 25.77 -13.13
CA ALA A 106 -3.51 25.23 -11.85
C ALA A 106 -2.29 24.31 -12.07
N GLU A 107 -2.32 23.48 -13.11
CA GLU A 107 -1.21 22.61 -13.53
C GLU A 107 0.05 23.36 -13.98
N LYS A 108 -0.04 24.63 -14.34
CA LYS A 108 1.13 25.44 -14.73
C LYS A 108 1.62 26.35 -13.60
N ALA A 109 0.73 26.75 -12.69
CA ALA A 109 1.10 27.38 -11.42
C ALA A 109 1.70 26.38 -10.42
N PHE A 110 1.31 25.12 -10.56
CA PHE A 110 1.84 23.94 -9.87
C PHE A 110 2.17 22.91 -10.95
N PRO A 111 3.24 23.11 -11.74
CA PRO A 111 3.73 22.05 -12.62
C PRO A 111 3.90 20.80 -11.76
N ARG A 112 3.20 19.72 -12.14
CA ARG A 112 3.55 18.38 -11.68
C ARG A 112 5.05 18.30 -11.83
N GLN A 113 5.78 18.17 -10.73
CA GLN A 113 7.20 17.94 -10.83
C GLN A 113 7.32 16.59 -11.53
N GLU A 114 7.70 16.62 -12.81
CA GLU A 114 8.12 15.43 -13.58
C GLU A 114 9.35 14.74 -12.95
N ASN A 115 9.85 15.26 -11.82
CA ASN A 115 10.83 14.66 -10.92
C ASN A 115 10.19 13.88 -9.76
N MET A 116 9.11 13.14 -10.00
CA MET A 116 8.64 12.11 -9.05
C MET A 116 9.60 10.90 -8.93
N GLY A 117 10.71 10.89 -9.68
CA GLY A 117 11.72 9.83 -9.66
C GLY A 117 13.04 10.15 -8.95
N SER A 118 13.26 11.39 -8.47
CA SER A 118 14.55 11.76 -7.85
C SER A 118 14.41 12.04 -6.36
N SER A 119 14.24 10.99 -5.56
CA SER A 119 15.00 10.99 -4.31
C SER A 119 16.47 11.14 -4.72
N GLU A 120 17.19 12.12 -4.16
CA GLU A 120 18.61 12.24 -4.42
C GLU A 120 19.27 10.94 -3.95
N SER A 121 19.69 10.11 -4.90
CA SER A 121 20.61 9.02 -4.61
C SER A 121 22.01 9.61 -4.52
N PHE A 122 22.84 9.08 -3.64
CA PHE A 122 24.25 9.45 -3.63
C PHE A 122 24.87 9.03 -4.96
N SER A 123 25.36 10.00 -5.75
CA SER A 123 25.99 9.71 -7.03
C SER A 123 27.15 8.71 -6.86
N PRO A 124 27.45 7.88 -7.88
CA PRO A 124 28.62 7.01 -7.85
C PRO A 124 29.89 7.78 -7.49
N GLY A 125 30.62 7.33 -6.47
CA GLY A 125 31.78 8.04 -5.92
C GLY A 125 31.46 9.16 -4.93
N GLY A 126 30.21 9.30 -4.51
CA GLY A 126 29.76 10.23 -3.46
C GLY A 126 30.26 9.87 -2.06
N PRO A 127 30.05 10.76 -1.06
CA PRO A 127 30.48 10.53 0.32
C PRO A 127 29.89 9.23 0.87
N LEU A 128 30.77 8.35 1.33
CA LEU A 128 30.38 7.06 1.92
C LEU A 128 29.83 7.24 3.36
N THR A 129 30.27 8.25 4.07
CA THR A 129 29.79 8.54 5.44
C THR A 129 28.53 9.40 5.39
N ALA A 130 27.62 9.18 6.35
CA ALA A 130 26.48 10.08 6.56
C ALA A 130 26.95 11.54 6.72
N VAL A 131 26.08 12.50 6.41
CA VAL A 131 26.36 13.96 6.50
C VAL A 131 26.89 14.37 7.89
N ASN A 132 26.56 13.59 8.93
CA ASN A 132 26.94 13.85 10.32
C ASN A 132 28.13 12.99 10.83
N GLY A 133 28.81 12.23 9.96
CA GLY A 133 29.94 11.37 10.34
C GLY A 133 29.56 10.05 10.99
N GLU A 134 28.26 9.71 11.00
CA GLU A 134 27.74 8.44 11.49
C GLU A 134 27.98 7.29 10.49
N SER A 135 27.93 6.06 10.99
CA SER A 135 28.20 4.86 10.21
C SER A 135 27.05 4.55 9.25
N SER A 136 27.37 4.01 8.09
CA SER A 136 26.40 3.42 7.15
C SER A 136 26.26 1.90 7.33
N LYS A 137 26.93 1.33 8.35
CA LYS A 137 26.85 -0.09 8.70
C LYS A 137 25.45 -0.42 9.19
N LEU A 138 24.76 -1.34 8.53
CA LEU A 138 23.48 -1.90 8.96
C LEU A 138 23.69 -3.36 9.42
N VAL A 139 23.06 -3.73 10.54
CA VAL A 139 23.01 -5.10 11.04
C VAL A 139 21.63 -5.69 10.74
N ILE A 140 21.62 -6.82 10.05
CA ILE A 140 20.41 -7.62 9.82
C ILE A 140 20.60 -8.96 10.52
N THR A 141 19.60 -9.37 11.30
CA THR A 141 19.60 -10.69 11.95
C THR A 141 18.96 -11.70 11.01
N GLU A 142 19.77 -12.59 10.45
CA GLU A 142 19.31 -13.66 9.58
C GLU A 142 19.37 -15.00 10.31
N ASP A 143 18.22 -15.64 10.53
CA ASP A 143 18.14 -16.92 11.25
C ASP A 143 18.86 -16.89 12.62
N GLY A 144 18.76 -15.77 13.34
CA GLY A 144 19.41 -15.54 14.64
C GLY A 144 20.89 -15.13 14.55
N VAL A 145 21.48 -15.09 13.35
CA VAL A 145 22.86 -14.65 13.12
C VAL A 145 22.88 -13.19 12.71
N LYS A 146 23.68 -12.37 13.40
CA LYS A 146 23.87 -10.95 13.03
C LYS A 146 24.86 -10.84 11.87
N ASN A 147 24.36 -10.41 10.71
CA ASN A 147 25.17 -10.10 9.53
C ASN A 147 25.30 -8.60 9.34
N THR A 148 26.40 -8.17 8.71
CA THR A 148 26.70 -6.76 8.47
C THR A 148 26.57 -6.44 7.00
N TYR A 149 25.80 -5.39 6.71
CA TYR A 149 25.56 -4.81 5.41
C TYR A 149 25.78 -3.30 5.48
N TYR A 150 25.57 -2.60 4.36
CA TYR A 150 25.83 -1.16 4.28
C TYR A 150 24.72 -0.43 3.54
N LEU A 151 24.31 0.72 4.07
CA LEU A 151 23.46 1.71 3.40
C LEU A 151 24.27 3.00 3.20
N PRO A 152 25.11 3.08 2.15
CA PRO A 152 26.00 4.22 1.93
C PRO A 152 25.27 5.56 1.99
N GLY A 153 25.79 6.49 2.80
CA GLY A 153 25.20 7.82 3.00
C GLY A 153 24.03 7.86 4.00
N ALA A 154 23.46 6.72 4.38
CA ALA A 154 22.42 6.67 5.41
C ALA A 154 22.98 6.88 6.81
N THR A 155 22.17 7.50 7.65
CA THR A 155 22.42 7.71 9.08
C THR A 155 22.02 6.45 9.84
N VAL A 156 22.99 5.58 10.16
CA VAL A 156 22.75 4.36 10.94
C VAL A 156 23.35 4.48 12.34
N ILE A 157 22.48 4.33 13.34
CA ILE A 157 22.76 4.49 14.77
C ILE A 157 22.65 3.14 15.50
N ASP A 158 22.86 3.16 16.81
CA ASP A 158 22.70 2.00 17.70
C ASP A 158 23.53 0.78 17.26
N ASP A 159 24.82 1.01 16.93
CA ASP A 159 25.75 0.00 16.39
C ASP A 159 25.23 -0.73 15.13
N GLY A 160 24.50 0.00 14.30
CA GLY A 160 23.96 -0.51 13.05
C GLY A 160 22.58 -1.14 13.17
N MET A 161 21.92 -1.08 14.33
CA MET A 161 20.62 -1.72 14.53
C MET A 161 19.42 -0.84 14.14
N ASN A 162 19.64 0.45 13.87
CA ASN A 162 18.58 1.42 13.65
C ASN A 162 18.98 2.46 12.60
N VAL A 163 18.15 2.65 11.58
CA VAL A 163 18.35 3.63 10.51
C VAL A 163 17.43 4.81 10.77
N SER A 164 18.01 6.01 10.82
CA SER A 164 17.27 7.27 10.94
C SER A 164 17.16 7.93 9.57
N TYR A 165 15.93 8.05 9.08
CA TYR A 165 15.61 8.65 7.79
C TYR A 165 15.21 10.11 7.96
N THR A 166 15.73 10.96 7.09
CA THR A 166 15.17 12.28 6.75
C THR A 166 15.03 12.33 5.23
N PRO A 167 14.14 13.15 4.64
CA PRO A 167 14.02 13.25 3.19
C PRO A 167 14.87 14.39 2.58
N PRO A 168 15.05 14.41 1.24
CA PRO A 168 14.78 13.33 0.30
C PRO A 168 16.04 12.49 0.06
N TYR A 169 15.99 11.17 0.28
CA TYR A 169 17.12 10.28 -0.01
C TYR A 169 16.66 8.89 -0.43
N ARG A 170 17.46 8.25 -1.29
CA ARG A 170 17.36 6.83 -1.65
C ARG A 170 18.66 6.12 -1.37
N PHE A 171 18.55 4.96 -0.73
CA PHE A 171 19.66 4.13 -0.33
C PHE A 171 19.48 2.72 -0.89
N TYR A 172 20.58 2.11 -1.27
CA TYR A 172 20.66 0.72 -1.71
C TYR A 172 21.37 -0.08 -0.65
N LEU A 173 20.84 -1.24 -0.31
CA LEU A 173 21.49 -2.13 0.64
C LEU A 173 22.62 -2.91 -0.05
N MET A 174 23.84 -2.73 0.45
CA MET A 174 25.07 -3.24 -0.16
C MET A 174 25.74 -4.30 0.72
N ASN A 175 26.37 -5.29 0.07
CA ASN A 175 27.22 -6.29 0.72
C ASN A 175 28.55 -5.67 1.21
N THR A 176 28.99 -4.59 0.56
CA THR A 176 30.23 -3.89 0.89
C THR A 176 30.00 -2.39 0.89
N MET A 177 30.84 -1.65 1.61
CA MET A 177 30.74 -0.20 1.70
C MET A 177 31.18 0.47 0.39
N THR A 178 30.27 0.67 -0.55
CA THR A 178 30.53 1.25 -1.88
C THR A 178 29.30 1.95 -2.46
N THR A 179 29.52 2.95 -3.31
CA THR A 179 28.49 3.59 -4.16
C THR A 179 28.62 3.17 -5.63
N ASP A 180 29.36 2.08 -5.89
CA ASP A 180 29.36 1.43 -7.19
C ASP A 180 28.08 0.61 -7.34
N TYR A 181 27.15 1.13 -8.13
CA TYR A 181 25.85 0.53 -8.40
C TYR A 181 25.81 -0.19 -9.76
N SER A 182 26.96 -0.31 -10.44
CA SER A 182 27.03 -0.93 -11.77
C SER A 182 27.07 -2.45 -11.74
N ASP A 183 27.46 -3.05 -10.60
CA ASP A 183 27.61 -4.49 -10.44
C ASP A 183 26.55 -5.04 -9.48
N GLN A 184 25.73 -5.96 -10.01
CA GLN A 184 24.67 -6.64 -9.28
C GLN A 184 25.16 -7.38 -8.03
N ALA A 185 26.41 -7.87 -8.03
CA ALA A 185 26.99 -8.62 -6.92
C ALA A 185 27.31 -7.75 -5.69
N LEU A 186 27.37 -6.42 -5.86
CA LEU A 186 27.66 -5.49 -4.77
C LEU A 186 26.42 -5.24 -3.89
N PHE A 187 25.22 -5.45 -4.41
CA PHE A 187 23.97 -5.31 -3.66
C PHE A 187 23.69 -6.55 -2.81
N TYR A 188 23.12 -6.34 -1.64
CA TYR A 188 22.48 -7.42 -0.90
C TYR A 188 21.12 -7.72 -1.54
N ARG A 189 20.92 -8.98 -1.92
CA ARG A 189 19.75 -9.46 -2.66
C ARG A 189 19.17 -10.70 -1.99
N PRO A 190 18.35 -10.55 -0.93
CA PRO A 190 17.87 -11.69 -0.18
C PRO A 190 16.88 -12.51 -1.04
N PRO A 191 17.06 -13.84 -1.15
CA PRO A 191 16.02 -14.72 -1.69
C PRO A 191 14.93 -14.87 -0.64
N LEU A 192 13.80 -14.17 -0.83
CA LEU A 192 12.79 -14.03 0.23
C LEU A 192 11.77 -15.16 0.25
N VAL A 193 11.54 -15.88 -0.84
CA VAL A 193 10.60 -17.02 -0.84
C VAL A 193 11.05 -18.08 0.17
N GLY A 194 10.15 -18.43 1.10
CA GLY A 194 10.46 -19.30 2.23
C GLY A 194 10.98 -18.56 3.46
N LYS A 195 10.98 -17.22 3.46
CA LYS A 195 11.43 -16.38 4.58
C LYS A 195 10.37 -15.35 5.00
N THR A 196 10.58 -14.78 6.17
CA THR A 196 9.85 -13.64 6.71
C THR A 196 10.83 -12.50 6.92
N PHE A 197 10.63 -11.39 6.21
CA PHE A 197 11.29 -10.12 6.49
C PHE A 197 10.52 -9.39 7.59
N SER A 198 11.21 -8.80 8.57
CA SER A 198 10.57 -7.92 9.54
C SER A 198 11.48 -6.80 10.03
N VAL A 199 10.85 -5.69 10.38
CA VAL A 199 11.48 -4.50 10.95
C VAL A 199 10.56 -3.91 12.00
N ASP A 200 11.14 -3.16 12.94
CA ASP A 200 10.38 -2.35 13.88
C ASP A 200 10.45 -0.89 13.42
N MET A 201 9.30 -0.24 13.31
CA MET A 201 9.16 1.10 12.77
C MET A 201 8.74 2.08 13.87
N TYR A 202 9.26 3.30 13.79
CA TYR A 202 8.91 4.38 14.72
C TYR A 202 8.88 5.73 14.02
N TYR A 203 7.73 6.40 14.14
CA TYR A 203 7.51 7.76 13.67
C TYR A 203 7.50 8.75 14.83
N GLY A 204 6.92 8.34 15.96
CA GLY A 204 6.82 9.18 17.14
C GLY A 204 5.78 10.29 17.00
N PRO A 205 5.56 11.08 18.06
CA PRO A 205 4.49 12.09 18.10
C PRO A 205 4.57 13.18 17.03
N ASN A 206 5.76 13.37 16.44
CA ASN A 206 6.02 14.34 15.39
C ASN A 206 6.61 13.63 14.17
N GLY A 207 6.08 12.46 13.80
CA GLY A 207 6.57 11.68 12.67
C GLY A 207 6.31 12.32 11.29
N PRO A 208 6.73 11.64 10.21
CA PRO A 208 6.41 12.04 8.83
C PRO A 208 4.89 12.14 8.66
N GLY A 209 4.39 13.32 8.30
CA GLY A 209 2.95 13.56 8.10
C GLY A 209 2.51 13.41 6.64
N CYS A 210 1.36 13.98 6.30
CA CYS A 210 0.82 14.03 4.93
C CYS A 210 1.84 14.55 3.90
N GLY A 211 1.89 13.96 2.71
CA GLY A 211 2.83 14.33 1.66
C GLY A 211 4.24 13.72 1.79
N CYS A 212 4.50 13.00 2.89
CA CYS A 212 5.75 12.25 3.12
C CYS A 212 5.59 10.80 2.65
N ASN A 213 6.65 10.17 2.14
CA ASN A 213 6.68 8.73 1.86
C ASN A 213 8.02 8.13 2.30
N LEU A 214 8.02 7.48 3.47
CA LEU A 214 9.05 6.54 3.87
C LEU A 214 8.78 5.20 3.19
N ASN A 215 9.82 4.62 2.59
CA ASN A 215 9.68 3.38 1.84
C ASN A 215 10.81 2.38 2.09
N PHE A 216 10.49 1.12 1.85
CA PHE A 216 11.45 0.09 1.50
C PHE A 216 10.78 -0.89 0.54
N TYR A 217 11.50 -1.23 -0.51
CA TYR A 217 10.99 -1.95 -1.67
C TYR A 217 12.11 -2.73 -2.34
N LEU A 218 11.74 -3.55 -3.32
CA LEU A 218 12.64 -4.46 -4.01
C LEU A 218 12.60 -4.20 -5.50
N VAL A 219 13.75 -4.10 -6.16
CA VAL A 219 13.85 -3.92 -7.62
C VAL A 219 14.91 -4.82 -8.27
N ASP A 220 14.73 -5.14 -9.55
CA ASP A 220 15.69 -5.94 -10.32
C ASP A 220 16.81 -5.07 -10.92
N MET A 221 17.54 -4.40 -10.04
CA MET A 221 18.74 -3.64 -10.37
C MET A 221 19.96 -4.56 -10.58
N PRO A 222 20.98 -4.09 -11.32
CA PRO A 222 21.10 -2.79 -12.00
C PRO A 222 20.45 -2.78 -13.39
N SER A 223 19.97 -1.62 -13.82
CA SER A 223 19.48 -1.42 -15.19
C SER A 223 20.56 -0.95 -16.14
N VAL A 224 20.56 -1.52 -17.34
CA VAL A 224 21.41 -1.10 -18.48
C VAL A 224 21.02 0.25 -19.07
N LYS A 225 19.84 0.79 -18.70
CA LYS A 225 19.36 2.13 -19.05
C LYS A 225 19.17 2.93 -17.78
N GLY A 226 19.78 4.11 -17.70
CA GLY A 226 19.62 5.00 -16.56
C GLY A 226 20.77 5.99 -16.46
N THR A 227 20.53 7.12 -15.80
CA THR A 227 21.59 8.04 -15.38
C THR A 227 22.32 7.50 -14.15
N GLY A 228 23.64 7.67 -14.07
CA GLY A 228 24.47 7.57 -12.86
C GLY A 228 24.43 6.27 -12.04
N ASP A 229 23.32 6.01 -11.36
CA ASP A 229 23.14 5.00 -10.31
C ASP A 229 22.53 3.67 -10.77
N TYR A 230 22.29 3.50 -12.08
CA TYR A 230 21.73 2.28 -12.68
C TYR A 230 20.35 1.89 -12.13
N TYR A 231 19.62 2.85 -11.54
CA TYR A 231 18.32 2.62 -10.96
C TYR A 231 17.26 2.25 -11.99
N CYS A 232 16.30 1.43 -11.57
CA CYS A 232 15.10 1.08 -12.30
C CYS A 232 13.95 0.80 -11.35
N ASP A 233 12.74 0.95 -11.87
CA ASP A 233 11.49 0.64 -11.19
C ASP A 233 10.41 0.27 -12.21
N ALA A 234 9.18 0.04 -11.74
CA ALA A 234 8.06 -0.27 -12.62
C ALA A 234 7.48 0.97 -13.31
N GLN A 235 7.83 2.18 -12.90
CA GLN A 235 7.39 3.42 -13.55
C GLN A 235 8.02 3.63 -14.91
N CYS A 236 9.21 3.05 -15.12
CA CYS A 236 9.92 3.05 -16.41
C CYS A 236 10.13 4.46 -16.95
N PHE A 237 10.50 5.40 -16.08
CA PHE A 237 10.78 6.79 -16.47
C PHE A 237 11.90 6.86 -17.52
N PRO A 238 11.87 7.83 -18.46
CA PRO A 238 12.84 7.90 -19.55
C PRO A 238 14.33 7.92 -19.11
N ASP A 239 14.61 8.55 -17.97
CA ASP A 239 15.96 8.72 -17.42
C ASP A 239 16.38 7.58 -16.47
N HIS A 240 15.49 6.61 -16.26
CA HIS A 240 15.69 5.44 -15.41
C HIS A 240 15.45 4.14 -16.21
N GLY A 241 15.79 3.02 -15.59
CA GLY A 241 15.47 1.70 -16.12
C GLY A 241 14.01 1.32 -15.94
N CYS A 242 13.67 0.16 -16.49
CA CYS A 242 12.35 -0.44 -16.37
C CYS A 242 12.54 -1.87 -15.90
N CYS A 243 12.09 -2.19 -14.68
CA CYS A 243 12.29 -3.49 -14.06
C CYS A 243 11.18 -3.81 -13.06
N VAL A 244 11.09 -5.07 -12.62
CA VAL A 244 10.10 -5.47 -11.61
C VAL A 244 10.33 -4.73 -10.30
N GLU A 245 9.24 -4.42 -9.62
CA GLU A 245 9.24 -3.68 -8.36
C GLU A 245 8.26 -4.33 -7.38
N PHE A 246 8.66 -4.43 -6.13
CA PHE A 246 7.82 -4.94 -5.06
C PHE A 246 7.91 -4.01 -3.86
N ASP A 247 6.89 -3.18 -3.71
CA ASP A 247 6.80 -2.17 -2.67
C ASP A 247 6.32 -2.81 -1.39
N MET A 248 7.29 -3.25 -0.58
CA MET A 248 7.00 -3.89 0.71
C MET A 248 6.33 -2.89 1.65
N TYR A 249 6.81 -1.64 1.67
CA TYR A 249 6.21 -0.55 2.44
C TYR A 249 6.37 0.78 1.70
N GLU A 250 5.26 1.48 1.56
CA GLU A 250 5.19 2.91 1.28
C GLU A 250 4.26 3.57 2.29
N GLY A 251 4.62 4.71 2.84
CA GLY A 251 3.73 5.34 3.82
C GLY A 251 4.34 6.45 4.65
N ASN A 252 3.53 6.95 5.55
CA ASN A 252 3.88 7.96 6.55
C ASN A 252 3.13 7.66 7.85
N ALA A 253 3.06 8.62 8.78
CA ALA A 253 2.38 8.41 10.05
C ALA A 253 0.87 8.19 9.95
N GLU A 254 0.26 8.47 8.79
CA GLU A 254 -1.18 8.39 8.55
C GLU A 254 -1.61 7.14 7.77
N VAL A 255 -0.68 6.46 7.08
CA VAL A 255 -0.98 5.30 6.24
C VAL A 255 0.23 4.39 6.02
N SER A 256 -0.05 3.10 5.88
CA SER A 256 0.87 2.11 5.32
C SER A 256 0.23 1.46 4.10
N GLN A 257 1.00 1.36 3.01
CA GLN A 257 0.65 0.75 1.74
C GLN A 257 1.67 -0.32 1.35
N ILE A 258 1.19 -1.37 0.68
CA ILE A 258 1.99 -2.42 0.05
C ILE A 258 1.48 -2.63 -1.37
N THR A 259 2.38 -2.67 -2.35
CA THR A 259 2.00 -2.74 -3.77
C THR A 259 2.92 -3.66 -4.56
N ASN A 260 2.33 -4.48 -5.43
CA ASN A 260 3.06 -5.40 -6.30
C ASN A 260 3.14 -4.87 -7.74
N HIS A 261 4.34 -4.75 -8.31
CA HIS A 261 4.53 -4.25 -9.67
C HIS A 261 5.29 -5.24 -10.56
N ALA A 262 4.54 -6.09 -11.27
CA ALA A 262 5.11 -7.05 -12.21
C ALA A 262 5.43 -6.45 -13.60
N CYS A 263 6.37 -7.08 -14.32
CA CYS A 263 6.85 -6.66 -15.64
C CYS A 263 6.92 -7.82 -16.65
N ASN A 264 6.01 -8.79 -16.55
CA ASN A 264 6.02 -10.03 -17.33
C ASN A 264 5.28 -9.94 -18.67
N ALA A 265 4.47 -8.91 -18.89
CA ALA A 265 3.71 -8.66 -20.12
C ALA A 265 3.34 -7.17 -20.24
N PRO A 266 3.00 -6.68 -21.45
CA PRO A 266 2.40 -5.36 -21.59
C PRO A 266 1.16 -5.24 -20.70
N TYR A 267 1.08 -4.18 -19.91
CA TYR A 267 -0.02 -4.01 -18.96
C TYR A 267 -1.37 -4.05 -19.70
N SER A 268 -2.32 -4.85 -19.21
CA SER A 268 -3.56 -5.15 -19.95
C SER A 268 -4.40 -3.91 -20.27
N GLN A 269 -4.33 -2.87 -19.44
CA GLN A 269 -5.05 -1.61 -19.64
C GLN A 269 -4.21 -0.56 -20.43
N ASP A 270 -2.90 -0.76 -20.53
CA ASP A 270 -2.02 0.04 -21.38
C ASP A 270 -0.89 -0.83 -21.97
N PRO A 271 -1.08 -1.39 -23.18
CA PRO A 271 -0.08 -2.23 -23.83
C PRO A 271 1.23 -1.52 -24.17
N SER A 272 1.33 -0.19 -23.98
CA SER A 272 2.58 0.54 -24.12
C SER A 272 3.45 0.46 -22.87
N TRP A 273 2.89 0.06 -21.72
CA TRP A 273 3.61 -0.07 -20.46
C TRP A 273 4.19 -1.48 -20.33
N LYS A 274 5.49 -1.55 -20.06
CA LYS A 274 6.22 -2.82 -19.88
C LYS A 274 6.04 -3.44 -18.50
N CYS A 275 5.62 -2.63 -17.55
CA CYS A 275 5.40 -2.97 -16.16
C CYS A 275 4.04 -2.42 -15.73
N ASN A 276 3.42 -3.06 -14.75
CA ASN A 276 2.21 -2.54 -14.14
C ASN A 276 2.54 -1.36 -13.22
N LYS A 277 2.46 -0.13 -13.76
CA LYS A 277 2.81 1.10 -13.01
C LYS A 277 1.91 1.38 -11.82
N TRP A 278 0.62 1.00 -11.91
CA TRP A 278 -0.33 1.20 -10.82
C TRP A 278 -0.21 0.12 -9.75
N GLY A 279 0.39 -1.01 -10.11
CA GLY A 279 0.51 -2.17 -9.26
C GLY A 279 -0.78 -2.98 -9.18
N ASP A 280 -0.62 -4.26 -8.88
CA ASP A 280 -1.72 -5.18 -8.62
C ASP A 280 -1.21 -6.41 -7.84
N PRO A 281 -1.73 -6.69 -6.63
CA PRO A 281 -2.68 -5.87 -5.86
C PRO A 281 -1.99 -4.73 -5.13
N GLU A 282 -2.82 -3.76 -4.73
CA GLU A 282 -2.49 -2.68 -3.79
C GLU A 282 -3.28 -2.89 -2.50
N PHE A 283 -2.64 -2.76 -1.35
CA PHE A 283 -3.30 -2.81 -0.04
C PHE A 283 -2.89 -1.64 0.83
N LYS A 284 -3.88 -0.97 1.45
CA LYS A 284 -3.67 0.13 2.39
C LYS A 284 -4.36 -0.13 3.72
N THR A 285 -3.75 0.38 4.78
CA THR A 285 -4.43 0.54 6.07
C THR A 285 -5.50 1.62 5.99
N THR A 286 -6.60 1.45 6.71
CA THR A 286 -7.60 2.52 6.86
C THR A 286 -7.25 3.50 7.99
N PRO A 287 -7.79 4.73 7.99
CA PRO A 287 -7.56 5.68 9.08
C PRO A 287 -8.02 5.18 10.46
N ALA A 288 -8.98 4.25 10.50
CA ALA A 288 -9.40 3.62 11.75
C ALA A 288 -8.37 2.61 12.30
N GLN A 289 -7.55 2.01 11.43
CA GLN A 289 -6.60 0.96 11.78
C GLN A 289 -5.23 1.53 12.14
N PHE A 290 -4.78 2.57 11.44
CA PHE A 290 -3.41 3.07 11.48
C PHE A 290 -3.42 4.61 11.56
N GLY A 291 -2.55 5.19 12.38
CA GLY A 291 -2.40 6.64 12.48
C GLY A 291 -1.81 7.10 13.82
N PRO A 292 -1.64 8.42 14.02
CA PRO A 292 -1.02 8.97 15.22
C PRO A 292 -2.01 9.06 16.40
N GLY A 293 -1.74 8.31 17.46
CA GLY A 293 -2.45 8.38 18.74
C GLY A 293 -3.18 7.10 19.12
N PRO A 294 -3.70 7.03 20.36
CA PRO A 294 -4.31 5.80 20.90
C PRO A 294 -5.70 5.49 20.32
N GLN A 295 -6.29 6.38 19.52
CA GLN A 295 -7.60 6.19 18.92
C GLN A 295 -7.62 5.15 17.79
N HIS A 296 -6.46 4.82 17.22
CA HIS A 296 -6.36 3.87 16.11
C HIS A 296 -6.44 2.43 16.63
N THR A 297 -7.25 1.62 15.95
CA THR A 297 -7.64 0.28 16.41
C THR A 297 -6.51 -0.74 16.34
N VAL A 298 -5.50 -0.53 15.48
CA VAL A 298 -4.38 -1.47 15.30
C VAL A 298 -3.04 -0.83 15.64
N ILE A 299 -2.62 0.20 14.91
CA ILE A 299 -1.31 0.84 15.02
C ILE A 299 -1.46 2.30 15.43
N ASN A 300 -0.87 2.65 16.58
CA ASN A 300 -0.57 4.01 16.99
C ASN A 300 0.86 4.35 16.53
N THR A 301 1.01 5.22 15.55
CA THR A 301 2.32 5.59 14.98
C THR A 301 3.17 6.48 15.89
N ASN A 302 2.61 7.00 16.99
CA ASN A 302 3.38 7.70 18.02
C ASN A 302 4.29 6.76 18.83
N ASP A 303 4.08 5.44 18.72
CA ASP A 303 4.85 4.40 19.39
C ASP A 303 5.44 3.40 18.37
N TRP A 304 6.36 2.57 18.83
CA TRP A 304 6.94 1.50 18.02
C TRP A 304 5.88 0.48 17.58
N TYR A 305 6.01 -0.01 16.35
CA TYR A 305 5.24 -1.13 15.82
C TYR A 305 6.12 -2.03 14.97
N THR A 306 5.71 -3.29 14.79
CA THR A 306 6.45 -4.24 13.95
C THR A 306 5.75 -4.41 12.62
N TYR A 307 6.50 -4.20 11.54
CA TYR A 307 6.15 -4.60 10.19
C TYR A 307 6.77 -5.98 9.92
N SER A 308 6.02 -6.87 9.30
CA SER A 308 6.54 -8.15 8.82
C SER A 308 5.89 -8.55 7.50
N GLN A 309 6.65 -9.22 6.65
CA GLN A 309 6.18 -9.76 5.40
C GLN A 309 6.74 -11.16 5.19
N LYS A 310 5.84 -12.14 5.18
CA LYS A 310 6.12 -13.55 5.03
C LYS A 310 5.87 -13.99 3.60
N PHE A 311 6.89 -14.56 2.96
CA PHE A 311 6.83 -15.05 1.59
C PHE A 311 6.87 -16.57 1.60
N GLU A 312 5.87 -17.21 1.01
CA GLU A 312 5.76 -18.67 0.95
C GLU A 312 5.57 -19.16 -0.47
N ASP A 313 6.14 -20.32 -0.75
CA ASP A 313 5.71 -21.15 -1.88
C ASP A 313 4.72 -22.18 -1.33
N ILE A 314 3.44 -22.01 -1.66
CA ILE A 314 2.40 -22.98 -1.29
C ILE A 314 1.86 -23.61 -2.57
N ASP A 315 2.23 -24.87 -2.80
CA ASP A 315 1.85 -25.68 -3.96
C ASP A 315 2.30 -25.08 -5.31
N GLY A 316 3.47 -24.42 -5.35
CA GLY A 316 4.03 -23.78 -6.56
C GLY A 316 3.58 -22.32 -6.75
N TYR A 317 2.78 -21.78 -5.82
CA TYR A 317 2.25 -20.42 -5.91
C TYR A 317 2.84 -19.52 -4.84
N LEU A 318 3.20 -18.30 -5.23
CA LEU A 318 3.69 -17.28 -4.32
C LEU A 318 2.55 -16.79 -3.43
N MET A 319 2.77 -16.81 -2.12
CA MET A 319 1.92 -16.21 -1.11
C MET A 319 2.73 -15.17 -0.36
N VAL A 320 2.24 -13.94 -0.28
CA VAL A 320 2.88 -12.88 0.51
C VAL A 320 1.90 -12.36 1.54
N THR A 321 2.17 -12.65 2.82
CA THR A 321 1.36 -12.15 3.94
C THR A 321 2.10 -10.98 4.58
N THR A 322 1.53 -9.78 4.49
CA THR A 322 2.01 -8.63 5.27
C THR A 322 1.25 -8.56 6.58
N THR A 323 1.95 -8.31 7.69
CA THR A 323 1.37 -8.09 9.01
C THR A 323 2.00 -6.89 9.68
N LEU A 324 1.15 -5.94 10.10
CA LEU A 324 1.49 -4.86 11.02
C LEU A 324 1.01 -5.26 12.41
N SER A 325 1.85 -5.10 13.44
CA SER A 325 1.48 -5.48 14.80
C SER A 325 1.99 -4.49 15.86
N GLN A 326 1.16 -4.27 16.88
CA GLN A 326 1.49 -3.43 18.02
C GLN A 326 0.67 -3.84 19.26
N ALA A 327 1.35 -4.11 20.37
CA ALA A 327 0.73 -4.40 21.67
C ALA A 327 -0.38 -5.48 21.61
N GLY A 328 -0.14 -6.57 20.87
CA GLY A 328 -1.08 -7.69 20.73
C GLY A 328 -2.22 -7.46 19.72
N ARG A 329 -2.25 -6.31 19.05
CA ARG A 329 -3.16 -6.00 17.95
C ARG A 329 -2.44 -6.19 16.62
N SER A 330 -3.15 -6.60 15.59
CA SER A 330 -2.57 -6.81 14.27
C SER A 330 -3.54 -6.52 13.13
N TRP A 331 -2.97 -6.08 12.02
CA TRP A 331 -3.62 -6.02 10.71
C TRP A 331 -2.80 -6.87 9.75
N SER A 332 -3.47 -7.59 8.87
CA SER A 332 -2.80 -8.43 7.89
C SER A 332 -3.53 -8.45 6.56
N THR A 333 -2.75 -8.57 5.47
CA THR A 333 -3.26 -8.79 4.12
C THR A 333 -2.50 -9.93 3.45
N LEU A 334 -3.08 -10.51 2.40
CA LEU A 334 -2.51 -11.61 1.61
C LEU A 334 -2.52 -11.27 0.12
N MET A 335 -1.34 -11.30 -0.49
CA MET A 335 -1.19 -11.41 -1.94
C MET A 335 -1.12 -12.89 -2.32
N ASP A 336 -2.12 -13.37 -3.05
CA ASP A 336 -2.28 -14.78 -3.43
C ASP A 336 -2.00 -14.97 -4.94
N GLY A 337 -0.87 -15.59 -5.28
CA GLY A 337 -0.47 -15.89 -6.66
C GLY A 337 -1.37 -16.91 -7.38
N ARG A 338 -2.23 -17.66 -6.68
CA ARG A 338 -3.26 -18.50 -7.32
C ARG A 338 -4.37 -17.65 -7.89
N ALA A 339 -4.70 -16.57 -7.19
CA ALA A 339 -5.78 -15.65 -7.53
C ALA A 339 -5.31 -14.50 -8.43
N ASN A 340 -4.05 -14.09 -8.29
CA ASN A 340 -3.50 -12.94 -9.02
C ASN A 340 -2.25 -13.34 -9.85
N PRO A 341 -2.32 -13.28 -11.20
CA PRO A 341 -1.20 -13.60 -12.07
C PRO A 341 -0.02 -12.62 -11.99
N GLU A 342 -0.25 -11.35 -11.63
CA GLU A 342 0.79 -10.34 -11.42
C GLU A 342 1.63 -10.69 -10.18
N VAL A 343 0.99 -11.17 -9.11
CA VAL A 343 1.71 -11.68 -7.92
C VAL A 343 2.53 -12.90 -8.29
N GLN A 344 1.93 -13.86 -9.02
CA GLN A 344 2.65 -15.07 -9.41
C GLN A 344 3.84 -14.78 -10.32
N ALA A 345 3.78 -13.74 -11.13
CA ALA A 345 4.87 -13.29 -11.99
C ALA A 345 6.14 -12.94 -11.21
N MET A 346 6.00 -12.47 -9.97
CA MET A 346 7.11 -12.05 -9.12
C MET A 346 7.86 -13.22 -8.49
N LYS A 347 7.29 -14.42 -8.49
CA LYS A 347 7.84 -15.59 -7.78
C LYS A 347 9.31 -15.84 -8.12
N SER A 348 9.65 -15.97 -9.40
CA SER A 348 11.02 -16.29 -9.81
C SER A 348 12.02 -15.18 -9.46
N PHE A 349 11.57 -13.92 -9.43
CA PHE A 349 12.41 -12.78 -9.06
C PHE A 349 12.69 -12.78 -7.56
N LEU A 350 11.66 -13.02 -6.74
CA LEU A 350 11.79 -13.11 -5.28
C LEU A 350 12.56 -14.36 -4.83
N GLU A 351 12.54 -15.44 -5.62
CA GLU A 351 13.39 -16.62 -5.42
C GLU A 351 14.86 -16.34 -5.76
N ALA A 352 15.12 -15.59 -6.84
CA ALA A 352 16.47 -15.21 -7.24
C ALA A 352 17.08 -14.13 -6.33
N GLY A 353 16.24 -13.32 -5.71
CA GLY A 353 16.61 -12.17 -4.91
C GLY A 353 16.59 -10.87 -5.72
N LEU A 354 16.08 -9.81 -5.09
CA LEU A 354 15.99 -8.45 -5.64
C LEU A 354 16.80 -7.49 -4.78
N VAL A 355 17.23 -6.37 -5.35
CA VAL A 355 17.95 -5.33 -4.60
C VAL A 355 16.98 -4.66 -3.63
N LEU A 356 17.34 -4.65 -2.34
CA LEU A 356 16.58 -3.90 -1.34
C LEU A 356 16.94 -2.42 -1.42
N VAL A 357 15.94 -1.61 -1.69
CA VAL A 357 16.00 -0.16 -1.73
C VAL A 357 15.18 0.39 -0.56
N THR A 358 15.67 1.44 0.07
CA THR A 358 14.93 2.12 1.14
C THR A 358 15.25 3.60 1.10
N GLY A 359 14.31 4.41 1.53
CA GLY A 359 14.47 5.84 1.45
C GLY A 359 13.25 6.59 1.94
N TYR A 360 13.29 7.88 1.69
CA TYR A 360 12.25 8.80 2.07
C TYR A 360 12.21 9.90 1.02
N TRP A 361 11.07 10.08 0.36
CA TRP A 361 10.82 11.19 -0.55
C TRP A 361 9.50 11.89 -0.20
N THR A 362 9.26 13.01 -0.86
CA THR A 362 8.09 13.85 -0.62
C THR A 362 7.54 14.35 -1.94
N ALA A 363 6.23 14.58 -1.98
CA ALA A 363 5.58 15.22 -3.11
C ALA A 363 4.35 15.99 -2.66
N PRO A 364 3.95 17.04 -3.41
CA PRO A 364 2.77 17.82 -3.09
C PRO A 364 1.46 17.13 -3.45
N ASP A 365 1.49 15.98 -4.11
CA ASP A 365 0.33 15.23 -4.61
C ASP A 365 0.35 13.77 -4.15
N MET A 366 0.80 13.52 -2.91
CA MET A 366 0.83 12.20 -2.28
C MET A 366 -0.56 11.65 -1.90
N ASN A 367 -1.64 12.37 -2.21
CA ASN A 367 -3.03 11.94 -1.92
C ASN A 367 -3.38 10.54 -2.46
N TRP A 368 -2.63 10.02 -3.46
CA TRP A 368 -2.79 8.63 -3.89
C TRP A 368 -2.44 7.64 -2.78
N LEU A 369 -1.49 7.97 -1.90
CA LEU A 369 -1.04 7.19 -0.75
C LEU A 369 -1.90 7.47 0.49
N ASP A 370 -2.04 8.73 0.89
CA ASP A 370 -2.53 9.14 2.22
C ASP A 370 -3.84 9.96 2.20
N GLY A 371 -4.47 10.12 1.03
CA GLY A 371 -5.62 11.02 0.88
C GLY A 371 -6.86 10.65 1.71
N ASP A 372 -7.02 9.39 2.11
CA ASP A 372 -8.08 8.97 3.04
C ASP A 372 -7.96 9.64 4.41
N SER A 373 -6.73 9.92 4.86
CA SER A 373 -6.42 10.60 6.12
C SER A 373 -6.17 12.10 5.92
N CYS A 374 -5.55 12.46 4.79
CA CYS A 374 -4.98 13.79 4.56
C CYS A 374 -5.82 14.69 3.63
N GLY A 375 -6.80 14.11 2.93
CA GLY A 375 -7.69 14.80 2.00
C GLY A 375 -7.25 14.67 0.55
N SER A 376 -7.64 15.63 -0.29
CA SER A 376 -7.38 15.60 -1.74
C SER A 376 -6.69 16.87 -2.26
N GLY A 377 -6.14 17.66 -1.35
CA GLY A 377 -5.51 18.95 -1.67
C GLY A 377 -4.01 18.80 -1.90
N PRO A 378 -3.32 19.88 -2.32
CA PRO A 378 -1.86 19.90 -2.30
C PRO A 378 -1.34 19.72 -0.88
N GLU A 379 -0.33 18.88 -0.74
CA GLU A 379 0.27 18.51 0.53
C GLU A 379 1.65 19.12 0.70
N THR A 380 2.14 19.14 1.93
CA THR A 380 3.50 19.58 2.23
C THR A 380 4.02 18.71 3.36
N CYS A 381 4.94 17.82 2.99
CA CYS A 381 5.62 16.98 3.97
C CYS A 381 6.29 17.85 5.04
N ASN A 382 6.13 17.45 6.30
CA ASN A 382 6.78 18.12 7.43
C ASN A 382 8.29 17.83 7.53
N ASN A 383 8.80 16.90 6.70
CA ASN A 383 10.19 16.43 6.66
C ASN A 383 10.71 15.89 7.99
N ASN A 384 9.81 15.51 8.90
CA ASN A 384 10.20 14.98 10.19
C ASN A 384 10.82 13.59 10.03
N PRO A 385 11.75 13.22 10.91
CA PRO A 385 12.48 11.97 10.80
C PRO A 385 11.61 10.74 11.08
N ALA A 386 12.05 9.61 10.56
CA ALA A 386 11.48 8.30 10.86
C ALA A 386 12.60 7.30 11.17
N GLN A 387 12.28 6.25 11.92
CA GLN A 387 13.24 5.21 12.29
C GLN A 387 12.76 3.83 11.85
N ILE A 388 13.70 3.03 11.33
CA ILE A 388 13.50 1.60 11.07
C ILE A 388 14.63 0.84 11.76
N ALA A 389 14.25 -0.01 12.71
CA ALA A 389 15.18 -0.74 13.56
C ALA A 389 14.93 -2.26 13.51
N ASN A 390 15.87 -3.00 14.11
CA ASN A 390 15.77 -4.44 14.34
C ASN A 390 15.41 -5.22 13.07
N TRP A 391 16.17 -5.01 12.01
CA TRP A 391 16.01 -5.69 10.73
C TRP A 391 16.28 -7.19 10.89
N ARG A 392 15.32 -8.01 10.44
CA ARG A 392 15.34 -9.46 10.59
C ARG A 392 14.87 -10.13 9.32
N ILE A 393 15.53 -11.23 8.95
CA ILE A 393 15.07 -12.15 7.92
C ILE A 393 15.14 -13.56 8.49
N GLU A 394 13.99 -14.19 8.68
CA GLU A 394 13.91 -15.50 9.32
C GLU A 394 13.38 -16.51 8.32
N THR A 395 14.00 -17.69 8.26
CA THR A 395 13.48 -18.81 7.51
C THR A 395 12.15 -19.22 8.13
N ASN A 396 11.13 -19.34 7.28
CA ASN A 396 9.81 -19.73 7.74
C ASN A 396 9.91 -21.10 8.39
N GLY A 397 9.31 -21.25 9.58
CA GLY A 397 9.10 -22.58 10.16
C GLY A 397 8.34 -23.49 9.19
N PRO A 398 8.35 -24.82 9.38
CA PRO A 398 7.61 -25.74 8.52
C PRO A 398 6.17 -25.23 8.38
N SER A 399 5.73 -25.00 7.13
CA SER A 399 4.35 -24.59 6.86
C SER A 399 3.42 -25.56 7.58
N PRO A 400 2.41 -25.07 8.34
CA PRO A 400 1.37 -25.95 8.83
C PRO A 400 0.85 -26.76 7.64
N PRO A 401 0.70 -28.09 7.74
CA PRO A 401 0.06 -28.84 6.68
C PRO A 401 -1.27 -28.14 6.36
N GLY A 402 -1.45 -27.78 5.09
CA GLY A 402 -2.65 -27.05 4.65
C GLY A 402 -3.91 -27.74 5.18
N PRO A 403 -4.99 -26.99 5.46
CA PRO A 403 -6.19 -27.57 6.04
C PRO A 403 -6.68 -28.71 5.13
N SER A 404 -6.53 -29.94 5.63
CA SER A 404 -7.17 -31.10 5.04
C SER A 404 -8.69 -30.82 5.02
N PRO A 405 -9.44 -31.22 3.98
CA PRO A 405 -10.89 -30.98 3.94
C PRO A 405 -11.52 -31.50 5.23
N GLY A 406 -11.94 -30.59 6.09
CA GLY A 406 -12.50 -30.93 7.39
C GLY A 406 -13.81 -31.71 7.20
N PRO A 407 -14.08 -32.74 8.01
CA PRO A 407 -15.39 -33.37 8.04
C PRO A 407 -16.42 -32.35 8.54
N THR A 408 -17.62 -32.41 7.97
CA THR A 408 -18.77 -31.54 8.22
C THR A 408 -19.06 -31.37 9.71
N PRO A 409 -19.36 -30.15 10.22
CA PRO A 409 -19.56 -29.93 11.65
C PRO A 409 -20.77 -30.71 12.21
N GLY A 410 -20.52 -31.51 13.25
CA GLY A 410 -21.56 -32.06 14.13
C GLY A 410 -22.03 -31.03 15.17
N PRO A 411 -23.21 -31.25 15.80
CA PRO A 411 -23.89 -30.24 16.62
C PRO A 411 -23.21 -30.04 17.99
N SER A 412 -23.35 -28.81 18.50
CA SER A 412 -22.73 -28.32 19.75
C SER A 412 -23.20 -29.08 21.01
N PRO A 413 -22.34 -29.33 22.02
CA PRO A 413 -22.74 -30.02 23.25
C PRO A 413 -23.51 -29.11 24.21
N GLY A 414 -24.59 -29.66 24.79
CA GLY A 414 -25.35 -29.07 25.90
C GLY A 414 -24.67 -29.24 27.27
N PRO A 415 -25.25 -28.66 28.34
CA PRO A 415 -24.59 -28.51 29.64
C PRO A 415 -24.52 -29.81 30.46
N THR A 416 -23.40 -30.00 31.15
CA THR A 416 -23.08 -31.16 32.00
C THR A 416 -23.76 -31.09 33.38
N PRO A 417 -24.42 -32.16 33.87
CA PRO A 417 -24.81 -32.29 35.29
C PRO A 417 -23.75 -33.06 36.11
N SER A 418 -23.44 -32.59 37.32
CA SER A 418 -22.54 -33.26 38.26
C SER A 418 -23.28 -34.24 39.18
N GLY A 419 -22.84 -35.49 39.22
CA GLY A 419 -23.22 -36.54 40.18
C GLY A 419 -22.35 -37.78 39.95
N ASP A 420 -22.23 -38.67 40.93
CA ASP A 420 -21.55 -39.96 40.75
C ASP A 420 -22.51 -40.95 40.05
N PHE A 421 -22.17 -41.38 38.84
CA PHE A 421 -22.97 -42.30 38.03
C PHE A 421 -22.21 -43.63 37.82
N LYS A 422 -22.93 -44.69 37.46
CA LYS A 422 -22.39 -45.99 37.04
C LYS A 422 -23.24 -46.61 35.93
N CYS A 423 -22.70 -47.62 35.25
CA CYS A 423 -23.39 -48.33 34.21
C CYS A 423 -24.24 -49.48 34.78
N CYS A 424 -25.48 -49.61 34.31
CA CYS A 424 -26.40 -50.66 34.74
C CYS A 424 -26.99 -51.37 33.51
N TRP A 425 -27.35 -52.65 33.65
CA TRP A 425 -27.90 -53.44 32.55
C TRP A 425 -29.38 -53.79 32.78
N GLY A 426 -30.20 -53.49 31.78
CA GLY A 426 -31.65 -53.62 31.82
C GLY A 426 -32.35 -52.33 31.36
N SER A 427 -33.68 -52.35 31.29
CA SER A 427 -34.48 -51.19 30.84
C SER A 427 -34.69 -50.13 31.92
N THR A 428 -34.22 -50.36 33.15
CA THR A 428 -34.32 -49.44 34.29
C THR A 428 -33.08 -49.55 35.18
N CYS A 429 -32.79 -48.53 35.99
CA CYS A 429 -31.64 -48.48 36.92
C CYS A 429 -31.79 -49.42 38.15
N GLY A 430 -32.41 -50.59 37.99
CA GLY A 430 -32.75 -51.51 39.09
C GLY A 430 -31.72 -52.63 39.35
N THR A 431 -30.89 -52.98 38.37
CA THR A 431 -29.88 -54.06 38.52
C THR A 431 -28.54 -53.63 37.93
N CYS A 432 -27.61 -53.23 38.80
CA CYS A 432 -26.26 -52.82 38.44
C CYS A 432 -25.25 -53.83 38.99
N THR A 433 -25.37 -55.09 38.55
CA THR A 433 -24.49 -56.20 38.93
C THR A 433 -23.73 -56.67 37.69
N GLY A 434 -22.62 -56.00 37.41
CA GLY A 434 -21.66 -56.35 36.38
C GLY A 434 -20.45 -55.44 36.54
N GLU A 435 -19.35 -55.94 37.09
CA GLU A 435 -18.14 -55.15 37.24
C GLU A 435 -17.29 -55.30 35.98
N SER A 436 -17.25 -54.26 35.17
CA SER A 436 -16.18 -54.07 34.20
C SER A 436 -15.71 -52.63 34.28
N ASP A 437 -14.44 -52.45 34.67
CA ASP A 437 -13.82 -51.15 34.94
C ASP A 437 -13.98 -50.14 33.80
N PHE A 438 -14.13 -50.60 32.55
CA PHE A 438 -14.31 -49.76 31.37
C PHE A 438 -15.72 -49.16 31.26
N CYS A 439 -16.79 -49.95 31.47
CA CYS A 439 -18.15 -49.49 31.23
C CYS A 439 -18.61 -48.45 32.28
N ASP A 440 -17.97 -48.43 33.45
CA ASP A 440 -18.30 -47.55 34.57
C ASP A 440 -17.55 -46.20 34.55
N THR A 441 -16.78 -45.86 33.51
CA THR A 441 -15.98 -44.63 33.50
C THR A 441 -16.79 -43.36 33.15
N ASN A 442 -17.80 -43.48 32.30
CA ASN A 442 -18.68 -42.37 31.86
C ASN A 442 -19.86 -42.90 31.02
N GLU A 443 -20.85 -42.04 30.76
CA GLU A 443 -22.05 -42.36 29.97
C GLU A 443 -21.76 -42.92 28.58
N ALA A 444 -20.77 -42.35 27.89
CA ALA A 444 -20.41 -42.80 26.55
C ALA A 444 -19.88 -44.24 26.55
N SER A 445 -19.05 -44.58 27.55
CA SER A 445 -18.50 -45.93 27.71
C SER A 445 -19.60 -46.92 28.09
N CYS A 446 -20.55 -46.50 28.94
CA CYS A 446 -21.72 -47.31 29.29
C CYS A 446 -22.61 -47.63 28.08
N ASN A 447 -22.90 -46.64 27.23
CA ASN A 447 -23.68 -46.83 26.01
C ASN A 447 -22.99 -47.79 25.03
N GLN A 448 -21.65 -47.76 24.92
CA GLN A 448 -20.90 -48.73 24.11
C GLN A 448 -21.05 -50.16 24.64
N CYS A 449 -21.14 -50.31 25.97
CA CYS A 449 -21.44 -51.58 26.61
C CYS A 449 -22.93 -51.96 26.59
N SER A 450 -23.75 -51.20 25.86
CA SER A 450 -25.22 -51.36 25.82
C SER A 450 -25.90 -51.28 27.20
N GLY A 451 -25.28 -50.57 28.15
CA GLY A 451 -25.84 -50.29 29.46
C GLY A 451 -26.51 -48.91 29.50
N LEU A 452 -27.22 -48.67 30.59
CA LEU A 452 -27.86 -47.41 30.91
C LEU A 452 -27.04 -46.66 31.97
N TRP A 453 -26.68 -45.40 31.70
CA TRP A 453 -25.92 -44.58 32.63
C TRP A 453 -26.84 -44.05 33.73
N CYS A 454 -26.64 -44.57 34.94
CA CYS A 454 -27.54 -44.35 36.05
C CYS A 454 -26.80 -43.66 37.20
N PRO A 455 -27.46 -42.74 37.93
CA PRO A 455 -26.90 -42.25 39.19
C PRO A 455 -26.64 -43.45 40.11
N LYS A 456 -25.54 -43.40 40.88
CA LYS A 456 -25.27 -44.43 41.89
C LYS A 456 -26.34 -44.51 42.96
#